data_AF-A0A962IK02-F1
#
_entry.id   AF-A0A962IK02-F1
#
_cell.length_a   1.000
_cell.length_b   1.000
_cell.length_c   1.000
_cell.angle_alpha   90.00
_cell.angle_beta   90.00
_cell.angle_gamma   90.00
#
_symmetry.space_group_name_H-M   'P 1'
#
loop_
_entity.id
_entity.type
_entity.pdbx_description
1 polymer ?
#
loop_
_entity_poly.entity_id
_entity_poly.type
_entity_poly.pdbx_seq_one_letter_code
_entity_poly.pdbx_strand_id
1 'polypeptide(L)'
;YRHLMASDLTLEKARHSVAEHKELDDLLEALTETDPSSPGWLPQAKALRERLLHHLEEEEHEVFQMAGKALSNTQKTQLVGAFEQARERHAAAA
;
A
#
# COMPACT_ATOMS: atom_id res chain seq x y z
N TYR A 1 0.06 -7.50 -3.08
CA TYR A 1 -1.30 -8.06 -3.25
C TYR A 1 -1.46 -9.31 -4.12
N ARG A 2 -0.69 -9.53 -5.20
CA ARG A 2 -0.91 -10.67 -6.13
C ARG A 2 -1.15 -12.05 -5.46
N HIS A 3 -0.34 -12.39 -4.45
CA HIS A 3 -0.46 -13.67 -3.75
C HIS A 3 -1.74 -13.78 -2.91
N LEU A 4 -2.26 -12.65 -2.42
CA LEU A 4 -3.54 -12.59 -1.71
C LEU A 4 -4.72 -12.67 -2.70
N MET A 5 -4.60 -12.08 -3.88
CA MET A 5 -5.62 -12.21 -4.93
C MET A 5 -5.82 -13.65 -5.42
N ALA A 6 -4.89 -14.56 -5.16
CA ALA A 6 -5.00 -15.97 -5.54
C ALA A 6 -5.77 -16.83 -4.51
N SER A 7 -6.18 -16.25 -3.37
CA SER A 7 -6.94 -16.94 -2.33
C SER A 7 -8.34 -16.33 -2.23
N ASP A 8 -9.38 -17.18 -2.29
CA ASP A 8 -10.76 -16.74 -2.13
C ASP A 8 -10.99 -16.01 -0.80
N LEU A 9 -10.28 -16.43 0.26
CA LEU A 9 -10.35 -15.81 1.57
C LEU A 9 -9.96 -14.33 1.55
N THR A 10 -9.00 -13.95 0.69
CA THR A 10 -8.39 -12.61 0.73
C THR A 10 -8.61 -11.80 -0.55
N LEU A 11 -9.29 -12.37 -1.55
CA LEU A 11 -9.52 -11.75 -2.85
C LEU A 11 -10.19 -10.38 -2.76
N GLU A 12 -11.28 -10.26 -2.01
CA GLU A 12 -12.05 -9.03 -1.91
C GLU A 12 -11.21 -7.90 -1.29
N LYS A 13 -10.64 -8.16 -0.11
CA LYS A 13 -9.77 -7.19 0.57
C LYS A 13 -8.53 -6.86 -0.27
N ALA A 14 -7.93 -7.83 -0.95
CA ALA A 14 -6.79 -7.56 -1.82
C ALA A 14 -7.14 -6.66 -3.02
N ARG A 15 -8.37 -6.76 -3.57
CA ARG A 15 -8.84 -5.85 -4.62
C ARG A 15 -9.14 -4.46 -4.06
N HIS A 16 -9.74 -4.40 -2.88
CA HIS A 16 -9.99 -3.14 -2.19
C HIS A 16 -8.68 -2.38 -1.94
N SER A 17 -7.70 -3.01 -1.29
CA SER A 17 -6.41 -2.37 -1.00
C SER A 17 -5.66 -1.88 -2.24
N VAL A 18 -5.79 -2.57 -3.39
CA VAL A 18 -5.21 -2.08 -4.66
C VAL A 18 -5.92 -0.83 -5.19
N ALA A 19 -7.24 -0.73 -5.01
CA ALA A 19 -7.96 0.49 -5.36
C ALA A 19 -7.56 1.66 -4.45
N GLU A 20 -7.36 1.41 -3.16
CA GLU A 20 -6.87 2.43 -2.22
C GLU A 20 -5.44 2.88 -2.55
N HIS A 21 -4.56 1.97 -2.99
CA HIS A 21 -3.22 2.35 -3.49
C HIS A 21 -3.31 3.34 -4.65
N LYS A 22 -4.21 3.11 -5.61
CA LYS A 22 -4.42 4.03 -6.72
C LYS A 22 -4.95 5.39 -6.27
N GLU A 23 -5.86 5.42 -5.29
CA GLU A 23 -6.37 6.66 -4.70
C GLU A 23 -5.26 7.45 -3.99
N LEU A 24 -4.37 6.77 -3.25
CA LEU A 24 -3.22 7.39 -2.61
C LEU A 24 -2.22 7.94 -3.63
N ASP A 25 -1.95 7.21 -4.72
CA ASP A 25 -1.10 7.68 -5.82
C ASP A 25 -1.68 8.96 -6.45
N ASP A 26 -3.00 9.01 -6.68
CA ASP A 26 -3.68 10.19 -7.24
C ASP A 26 -3.61 11.41 -6.30
N LEU A 27 -3.80 11.18 -5.00
CA LEU A 27 -3.68 12.23 -3.99
C LEU A 27 -2.23 12.74 -3.87
N LEU A 28 -1.25 11.83 -3.97
CA LEU A 28 0.16 12.19 -3.93
C LEU A 28 0.57 12.97 -5.18
N GLU A 29 0.15 12.54 -6.38
CA GLU A 29 0.39 13.25 -7.64
C GLU A 29 -0.18 14.67 -7.56
N ALA A 30 -1.46 14.81 -7.20
CA ALA A 30 -2.10 16.13 -7.05
C ALA A 30 -1.40 17.03 -6.02
N LEU A 31 -0.91 16.46 -4.91
CA LEU A 31 -0.14 17.20 -3.91
C LEU A 31 1.22 17.65 -4.46
N THR A 32 1.90 16.80 -5.23
CA THR A 32 3.23 17.12 -5.81
C THR A 32 3.16 18.17 -6.91
N GLU A 33 2.04 18.26 -7.63
CA GLU A 33 1.79 19.29 -8.64
C GLU A 33 1.35 20.63 -8.04
N THR A 34 0.89 20.63 -6.78
CA THR A 34 0.40 21.84 -6.11
C THR A 34 1.55 22.60 -5.46
N ASP A 35 1.63 23.91 -5.73
CA ASP A 35 2.60 24.80 -5.09
C ASP A 35 2.42 24.78 -3.55
N PRO A 36 3.47 24.43 -2.77
CA PRO A 36 3.41 24.40 -1.30
C PRO A 36 3.01 25.72 -0.63
N SER A 37 3.19 26.85 -1.32
CA SER A 37 2.79 28.18 -0.84
C SER A 37 1.31 28.50 -1.11
N SER A 38 0.64 27.70 -1.94
CA SER A 38 -0.76 27.90 -2.29
C SER A 38 -1.70 27.51 -1.14
N PRO A 39 -2.86 28.18 -1.00
CA PRO A 39 -3.84 27.82 0.02
C PRO A 39 -4.47 26.42 -0.19
N GLY A 40 -4.32 25.82 -1.38
CA GLY A 40 -4.84 24.49 -1.71
C GLY A 40 -3.97 23.33 -1.23
N TRP A 41 -2.68 23.58 -0.98
CA TRP A 41 -1.72 22.53 -0.64
C TRP A 41 -2.04 21.84 0.70
N LEU A 42 -2.29 22.63 1.75
CA LEU A 42 -2.53 22.07 3.09
C LEU A 42 -3.80 21.19 3.17
N PRO A 43 -4.95 21.58 2.57
CA PRO A 43 -6.10 20.68 2.43
C PRO A 43 -5.77 19.34 1.73
N GLN A 44 -5.03 19.36 0.63
CA GLN A 44 -4.65 18.13 -0.08
C GLN A 44 -3.71 17.24 0.76
N ALA A 45 -2.73 17.85 1.45
CA ALA A 45 -1.84 17.13 2.34
C ALA A 45 -2.60 16.45 3.50
N LYS A 46 -3.65 17.11 4.02
CA LYS A 46 -4.53 16.52 5.03
C LYS A 46 -5.35 15.36 4.47
N ALA A 47 -5.91 15.50 3.28
CA ALA A 47 -6.65 14.43 2.62
C ALA A 47 -5.77 13.19 2.38
N LEU A 48 -4.56 13.38 1.84
CA LEU A 48 -3.58 12.31 1.67
C LEU A 48 -3.25 11.64 3.01
N ARG A 49 -2.99 12.42 4.06
CA ARG A 49 -2.71 11.88 5.40
C ARG A 49 -3.87 11.05 5.94
N GLU A 50 -5.10 11.56 5.87
CA GLU A 50 -6.28 10.86 6.38
C GLU A 50 -6.48 9.53 5.65
N ARG A 51 -6.38 9.54 4.32
CA ARG A 51 -6.55 8.33 3.52
C ARG A 51 -5.43 7.32 3.74
N LEU A 52 -4.19 7.78 3.87
CA LEU A 52 -3.03 6.94 4.14
C LEU A 52 -3.15 6.24 5.49
N LEU A 53 -3.51 6.99 6.55
CA LEU A 53 -3.65 6.42 7.88
C LEU A 53 -4.78 5.39 7.95
N HIS A 54 -5.90 5.68 7.30
CA HIS A 54 -7.00 4.71 7.21
C HIS A 54 -6.58 3.43 6.48
N HIS A 55 -5.91 3.56 5.33
CA HIS A 55 -5.41 2.41 4.58
C HIS A 55 -4.43 1.56 5.41
N LEU A 56 -3.49 2.19 6.11
CA LEU A 56 -2.56 1.49 7.00
C LEU A 56 -3.29 0.76 8.15
N GLU A 57 -4.30 1.40 8.75
CA GLU A 57 -5.09 0.78 9.81
C GLU A 57 -5.81 -0.48 9.31
N GLU A 58 -6.41 -0.45 8.11
CA GLU A 58 -7.00 -1.63 7.48
C GLU A 58 -5.96 -2.71 7.17
N GLU A 59 -4.79 -2.32 6.65
CA GLU A 59 -3.72 -3.26 6.35
C GLU A 59 -3.26 -4.00 7.62
N GLU A 60 -2.99 -3.27 8.71
CA GLU A 60 -2.47 -3.82 9.97
C GLU A 60 -3.49 -4.72 10.70
N HIS A 61 -4.74 -4.27 10.79
CA HIS A 61 -5.76 -4.91 11.61
C HIS A 61 -6.57 -5.97 10.85
N GLU A 62 -6.65 -5.89 9.53
CA GLU A 62 -7.45 -6.81 8.72
C GLU A 62 -6.59 -7.59 7.73
N VAL A 63 -5.95 -6.89 6.78
CA VAL A 63 -5.30 -7.54 5.63
C VAL A 63 -4.16 -8.45 6.09
N PHE A 64 -3.29 -7.99 6.99
CA PHE A 64 -2.16 -8.76 7.48
C PHE A 64 -2.60 -9.96 8.32
N GLN A 65 -3.70 -9.85 9.05
CA GLN A 65 -4.27 -10.96 9.80
C GLN A 65 -4.76 -12.06 8.85
N MET A 66 -5.42 -11.66 7.76
CA MET A 66 -5.91 -12.58 6.74
C MET A 66 -4.76 -13.18 5.92
N ALA A 67 -3.76 -12.38 5.54
CA ALA A 67 -2.55 -12.84 4.88
C ALA A 67 -1.78 -13.85 5.76
N GLY A 68 -1.75 -13.64 7.07
CA GLY A 68 -1.18 -14.54 8.06
C GLY A 68 -1.80 -15.93 8.02
N LYS A 69 -3.10 -16.03 7.76
CA LYS A 69 -3.86 -17.28 7.62
C LYS A 69 -3.79 -17.88 6.22
N ALA A 70 -3.78 -17.05 5.19
CA ALA A 70 -3.84 -17.49 3.79
C ALA A 70 -2.48 -17.97 3.25
N LEU A 71 -1.37 -17.45 3.77
CA LEU A 71 -0.03 -17.75 3.26
C LEU A 71 0.70 -18.77 4.15
N SER A 72 1.33 -19.75 3.52
CA SER A 72 2.23 -20.68 4.20
C SER A 72 3.53 -19.99 4.63
N ASN A 73 4.24 -20.58 5.60
CA ASN A 73 5.54 -20.06 6.03
C ASN A 73 6.55 -20.00 4.88
N THR A 74 6.55 -20.99 3.98
CA THR A 74 7.40 -21.00 2.78
C THR A 74 7.09 -19.80 1.87
N GLN A 75 5.81 -19.52 1.61
CA GLN A 75 5.42 -18.35 0.80
C GLN A 75 5.84 -17.04 1.47
N LYS A 76 5.67 -16.92 2.79
CA LYS A 76 6.10 -15.73 3.54
C LYS A 76 7.62 -15.51 3.43
N THR A 77 8.43 -16.55 3.63
CA THR A 77 9.89 -16.46 3.48
C THR A 77 10.31 -16.07 2.05
N GLN A 78 9.65 -16.63 1.04
CA GLN A 78 9.90 -16.27 -0.36
C GLN A 78 9.56 -14.79 -0.64
N LEU A 79 8.44 -14.30 -0.11
CA LEU A 79 8.03 -12.90 -0.25
C LEU A 79 9.01 -11.94 0.40
N VAL A 80 9.51 -12.26 1.60
CA VAL A 80 10.56 -11.47 2.26
C VAL A 80 11.82 -11.41 1.40
N GLY A 81 12.30 -12.55 0.91
CA GLY A 81 13.48 -12.58 0.04
C GLY A 81 13.31 -11.74 -1.24
N ALA A 82 12.14 -11.81 -1.87
CA ALA A 82 11.82 -11.01 -3.06
C ALA A 82 11.75 -9.51 -2.75
N PHE A 83 11.18 -9.13 -1.60
CA PHE A 83 11.10 -7.74 -1.13
C PHE A 83 12.49 -7.15 -0.86
N GLU A 84 13.34 -7.86 -0.11
CA GLU A 84 14.69 -7.42 0.21
C GLU A 84 15.51 -7.16 -1.07
N GLN A 85 15.46 -8.09 -2.03
CA GLN A 85 16.10 -7.91 -3.34
C GLN A 85 15.54 -6.72 -4.13
N ALA A 86 14.22 -6.49 -4.07
CA ALA A 86 13.61 -5.34 -4.73
C ALA A 86 14.04 -4.02 -4.08
N ARG A 87 14.13 -3.98 -2.75
CA ARG A 87 14.59 -2.82 -1.99
C ARG A 87 16.04 -2.48 -2.31
N GLU A 88 16.92 -3.48 -2.38
CA GLU A 88 18.32 -3.30 -2.77
C GLU A 88 18.46 -2.74 -4.20
N ARG A 89 17.69 -3.28 -5.16
CA ARG A 89 17.68 -2.76 -6.54
C ARG A 89 17.21 -1.31 -6.61
N HIS A 90 16.16 -0.96 -5.86
CA HIS A 90 15.64 0.40 -5.82
C HIS A 90 16.64 1.36 -5.18
N ALA A 91 17.29 0.97 -4.08
CA ALA A 91 18.32 1.77 -3.42
C ALA A 91 19.56 1.99 -4.30
N ALA A 92 19.94 1.01 -5.12
CA ALA A 92 21.05 1.15 -6.07
C ALA A 92 20.70 2.02 -7.31
N ALA A 93 19.42 2.25 -7.56
CA ALA A 93 18.93 3.03 -8.70
C ALA A 93 18.56 4.48 -8.34
N ALA A 94 18.52 4.83 -7.05
CA ALA A 94 18.26 6.16 -6.52
C ALA A 94 19.58 6.89 -6.23
#